data_AF-X1QFJ3-F1
#
_entry.id   AF-X1QFJ3-F1
#
_cell.length_a   1.000
_cell.length_b   1.000
_cell.length_c   1.000
_cell.angle_alpha   90.00
_cell.angle_beta   90.00
_cell.angle_gamma   90.00
#
_symmetry.space_group_name_H-M   'P 1'
#
loop_
_entity.id
_entity.type
_entity.pdbx_description
1 polymer ?
#
loop_
_entity_poly.entity_id
_entity_poly.type
_entity_poly.pdbx_seq_one_letter_code
_entity_poly.pdbx_strand_id
1 'polypeptide(L)'
;TGRESFVLQGTQHEEPHQIMTSFIKQFYSSSPYIPPLLLLQHPVEDTTILKDWLQSKRGTRVDIQVPRCGNKKQLVDTVAENARQGLEQLKLKQLAAPKELDAALAEIERELNLPRLPLRMEAYDISDIQGKAAVGSMVVFEKGKPKSAHYRRFRIRTVSTADDYAMLHEVLKRRFKRFSSETSTPGTWAIIPDLVLIDGGKGQLNAALSAMGEVGAFSVPVASLAKENEEIFIPRRAEP
;
A
#
# COMPACT_ATOMS: atom_id res chain seq x y z
N THR A 1 -14.01 -0.87 28.97
CA THR A 1 -14.88 -0.68 27.80
C THR A 1 -14.00 -0.31 26.62
N GLY A 2 -13.61 -1.30 25.81
CA GLY A 2 -12.74 -1.11 24.65
C GLY A 2 -13.54 -1.38 23.38
N ARG A 3 -13.47 -0.47 22.40
CA ARG A 3 -13.99 -0.67 21.05
C ARG A 3 -12.78 -0.70 20.12
N GLU A 4 -12.60 -1.80 19.41
CA GLU A 4 -11.61 -1.92 18.35
C GLU A 4 -12.34 -1.98 17.00
N SER A 5 -11.86 -1.20 16.04
CA SER A 5 -12.38 -1.17 14.68
C SER A 5 -11.33 -1.78 13.75
N PHE A 6 -11.76 -2.61 12.81
CA PHE A 6 -10.89 -3.22 11.83
C PHE A 6 -11.49 -3.05 10.44
N VAL A 7 -10.66 -2.68 9.47
CA VAL A 7 -11.08 -2.45 8.08
C VAL A 7 -10.46 -3.53 7.20
N LEU A 8 -11.30 -4.34 6.57
CA LEU A 8 -10.90 -5.29 5.54
C LEU A 8 -10.95 -4.63 4.16
N GLN A 9 -9.91 -4.82 3.36
CA GLN A 9 -9.82 -4.35 1.97
C GLN A 9 -9.99 -5.51 1.00
N GLY A 10 -10.48 -5.23 -0.22
CA GLY A 10 -10.57 -6.24 -1.28
C GLY A 10 -11.80 -7.16 -1.24
N THR A 11 -12.77 -6.89 -0.37
CA THR A 11 -13.94 -7.77 -0.14
C THR A 11 -15.12 -7.55 -1.12
N GLN A 12 -14.90 -6.86 -2.25
CA GLN A 12 -15.98 -6.41 -3.16
C GLN A 12 -16.77 -7.55 -3.83
N HIS A 13 -16.20 -8.76 -3.87
CA HIS A 13 -16.79 -9.94 -4.50
C HIS A 13 -16.98 -11.10 -3.52
N GLU A 14 -16.86 -10.85 -2.22
CA GLU A 14 -16.99 -11.87 -1.19
C GLU A 14 -18.37 -11.79 -0.52
N GLU A 15 -18.94 -12.96 -0.23
CA GLU A 15 -20.18 -13.05 0.52
C GLU A 15 -19.94 -12.77 2.02
N PRO A 16 -20.95 -12.29 2.79
CA PRO A 16 -20.77 -11.90 4.19
C PRO A 16 -20.13 -12.97 5.10
N HIS A 17 -20.37 -14.25 4.81
CA HIS A 17 -19.81 -15.36 5.57
C HIS A 17 -18.32 -15.60 5.29
N GLN A 18 -17.87 -15.34 4.05
CA GLN A 18 -16.46 -15.39 3.66
C GLN A 18 -15.69 -14.26 4.34
N ILE A 19 -16.25 -13.05 4.29
CA ILE A 19 -15.68 -11.86 4.95
C ILE A 19 -15.53 -12.12 6.45
N MET A 20 -16.56 -12.67 7.11
CA MET A 20 -16.52 -12.98 8.54
C MET A 20 -15.44 -14.02 8.88
N THR A 21 -15.30 -15.05 8.03
CA THR A 21 -14.29 -16.11 8.19
C THR A 21 -12.87 -15.53 8.06
N SER A 22 -12.65 -14.72 7.03
CA SER A 22 -11.37 -14.04 6.78
C SER A 22 -11.02 -13.09 7.92
N PHE A 23 -11.99 -12.30 8.38
CA PHE A 23 -11.83 -11.39 9.52
C PHE A 23 -11.35 -12.12 10.77
N ILE A 24 -12.04 -13.18 11.19
CA ILE A 24 -11.70 -13.93 12.42
C ILE A 24 -10.31 -14.54 12.31
N LYS A 25 -9.97 -15.14 11.16
CA LYS A 25 -8.64 -15.71 10.93
C LYS A 25 -7.56 -14.64 11.03
N GLN A 26 -7.73 -13.49 10.39
CA GLN A 26 -6.73 -12.42 10.42
C GLN A 26 -6.61 -11.79 11.81
N PHE A 27 -7.74 -11.43 12.42
CA PHE A 27 -7.77 -10.74 13.71
C PHE A 27 -7.18 -11.60 14.84
N TYR A 28 -7.60 -12.86 14.96
CA TYR A 28 -7.08 -13.78 15.98
C TYR A 28 -5.79 -14.49 15.58
N SER A 29 -5.23 -14.17 14.40
CA SER A 29 -3.86 -14.59 14.08
C SER A 29 -2.84 -13.86 14.94
N SER A 30 -3.04 -12.56 15.16
CA SER A 30 -2.14 -11.67 15.90
C SER A 30 -2.68 -11.21 17.25
N SER A 31 -3.98 -11.42 17.55
CA SER A 31 -4.56 -10.97 18.82
C SER A 31 -4.07 -11.82 20.01
N PRO A 32 -3.59 -11.19 21.10
CA PRO A 32 -3.13 -11.89 22.30
C PRO A 32 -4.26 -12.47 23.15
N TYR A 33 -5.53 -12.08 22.90
CA TYR A 33 -6.67 -12.49 23.71
C TYR A 33 -7.81 -13.06 22.85
N ILE A 34 -8.22 -14.29 23.16
CA ILE A 34 -9.37 -14.96 22.54
C ILE A 34 -10.47 -15.15 23.60
N PRO A 35 -11.69 -14.64 23.37
CA PRO A 35 -12.80 -14.78 24.31
C PRO A 35 -13.42 -16.20 24.28
N PRO A 36 -14.14 -16.62 25.34
CA PRO A 36 -14.85 -17.90 25.38
C PRO A 36 -16.05 -17.99 24.46
N LEU A 37 -16.62 -16.84 24.09
CA LEU A 37 -17.81 -16.74 23.27
C LEU A 37 -17.62 -15.61 22.26
N LEU A 38 -17.72 -15.95 20.97
CA LEU A 38 -17.77 -15.01 19.87
C LEU A 38 -19.23 -14.90 19.40
N LEU A 39 -19.77 -13.69 19.42
CA LEU A 39 -21.07 -13.37 18.84
C LEU A 39 -20.84 -12.72 17.48
N LEU A 40 -21.40 -13.33 16.43
CA LEU A 40 -21.21 -12.87 15.05
C LEU A 40 -22.53 -12.40 14.44
N GLN A 41 -22.44 -11.44 13.53
CA GLN A 41 -23.58 -10.97 12.72
C GLN A 41 -23.97 -11.98 11.63
N HIS A 42 -22.96 -12.63 11.03
CA HIS A 42 -23.11 -13.59 9.94
C HIS A 42 -22.43 -14.91 10.31
N PRO A 43 -22.90 -16.05 9.76
CA PRO A 43 -22.20 -17.32 9.90
C PRO A 43 -20.82 -17.30 9.24
N VAL A 44 -20.00 -18.28 9.56
CA VAL A 44 -18.66 -18.49 8.99
C VAL A 44 -18.59 -19.81 8.26
N GLU A 45 -17.68 -19.92 7.30
CA GLU A 45 -17.33 -21.18 6.66
C GLU A 45 -16.66 -22.10 7.68
N ASP A 46 -16.97 -23.40 7.60
CA ASP A 46 -16.38 -24.45 8.43
C ASP A 46 -16.26 -24.08 9.91
N THR A 47 -17.41 -23.75 10.51
CA THR A 47 -17.50 -23.30 11.92
C THR A 47 -16.79 -24.24 12.89
N THR A 48 -16.80 -25.54 12.63
CA THR A 48 -16.07 -26.56 13.43
C THR A 48 -14.56 -26.34 13.38
N ILE A 49 -13.98 -26.23 12.19
CA ILE A 49 -12.54 -25.99 11.98
C ILE A 49 -12.12 -24.68 12.66
N LEU A 50 -12.94 -23.62 12.51
CA LEU A 50 -12.62 -22.33 13.10
C LEU A 50 -12.68 -22.36 14.63
N LYS A 51 -13.65 -23.08 15.21
CA LYS A 51 -13.73 -23.32 16.67
C LYS A 51 -12.49 -24.06 17.16
N ASP A 52 -12.11 -25.15 16.51
CA ASP A 52 -10.97 -25.97 16.91
C ASP A 52 -9.66 -25.18 16.86
N TRP A 53 -9.47 -24.37 15.82
CA TRP A 53 -8.33 -23.48 15.69
C TRP A 53 -8.25 -22.43 16.82
N LEU A 54 -9.37 -21.75 17.12
CA LEU A 54 -9.44 -20.78 18.22
C LEU A 54 -9.22 -21.45 19.59
N GLN A 55 -9.76 -22.65 19.79
CA GLN A 55 -9.57 -23.44 21.01
C GLN A 55 -8.12 -23.85 21.20
N SER A 56 -7.45 -24.34 20.14
CA SER A 56 -6.04 -24.71 20.18
C SER A 56 -5.15 -23.52 20.58
N LYS A 57 -5.46 -22.32 20.08
CA LYS A 57 -4.74 -21.10 20.48
C LYS A 57 -5.03 -20.65 21.90
N ARG A 58 -6.28 -20.75 22.35
CA ARG A 58 -6.71 -20.29 23.67
C ARG A 58 -6.38 -21.27 24.80
N GLY A 59 -6.30 -22.57 24.49
CA GLY A 59 -6.17 -23.66 25.45
C GLY A 59 -7.47 -24.06 26.16
N THR A 60 -8.57 -23.34 25.95
CA THR A 60 -9.89 -23.63 26.56
C THR A 60 -11.00 -23.53 25.53
N ARG A 61 -12.17 -24.08 25.85
CA ARG A 61 -13.34 -24.10 24.95
C ARG A 61 -13.72 -22.69 24.50
N VAL A 62 -13.91 -22.55 23.19
CA VAL A 62 -14.40 -21.35 22.51
C VAL A 62 -15.68 -21.72 21.77
N ASP A 63 -16.72 -20.92 21.96
CA ASP A 63 -17.98 -21.05 21.26
C ASP A 63 -18.19 -19.88 20.29
N ILE A 64 -18.88 -20.17 19.19
CA ILE A 64 -19.23 -19.20 18.15
C ILE A 64 -20.73 -19.29 17.97
N GLN A 65 -21.42 -18.16 18.13
CA GLN A 65 -22.87 -18.07 18.04
C GLN A 65 -23.27 -16.94 17.10
N VAL A 66 -24.29 -17.22 16.29
CA VAL A 66 -24.98 -16.23 15.45
C VAL A 66 -26.38 -16.07 16.02
N PRO A 67 -26.59 -15.18 17.01
CA PRO A 67 -27.87 -15.05 17.67
C PRO A 67 -28.95 -14.60 16.68
N ARG A 68 -30.15 -15.17 16.77
CA ARG A 68 -31.29 -14.79 15.92
C ARG A 68 -32.36 -13.97 16.66
N CYS A 69 -32.42 -14.07 17.98
CA CYS A 69 -33.38 -13.36 18.83
C CYS A 69 -32.80 -13.06 20.23
N GLY A 70 -33.48 -12.21 21.00
CA GLY A 70 -33.15 -11.87 22.38
C GLY A 70 -31.98 -10.88 22.54
N ASN A 71 -31.52 -10.72 23.79
CA ASN A 71 -30.53 -9.69 24.17
C ASN A 71 -29.19 -9.80 23.41
N LYS A 72 -28.74 -11.03 23.12
CA LYS A 72 -27.51 -11.25 22.33
C LYS A 72 -27.64 -10.71 20.91
N LYS A 73 -28.82 -10.84 20.29
CA LYS A 73 -29.09 -10.30 18.96
C LYS A 73 -29.10 -8.76 18.99
N GLN A 74 -29.76 -8.17 19.98
CA GLN A 74 -29.76 -6.70 20.17
C GLN A 74 -28.35 -6.12 20.33
N LEU A 75 -27.48 -6.83 21.05
CA LEU A 75 -26.07 -6.43 21.21
C LEU A 75 -25.31 -6.49 19.88
N VAL A 76 -25.45 -7.58 19.12
CA VAL A 76 -24.84 -7.70 17.78
C VAL A 76 -25.37 -6.63 16.83
N ASP A 77 -26.66 -6.32 16.87
CA ASP A 77 -27.28 -5.30 16.03
C ASP A 77 -26.77 -3.90 16.34
N THR A 78 -26.60 -3.58 17.62
CA THR A 78 -26.02 -2.30 18.05
C THR A 78 -24.59 -2.14 17.54
N VAL A 79 -23.78 -3.21 17.64
CA VAL A 79 -22.40 -3.20 17.14
C VAL A 79 -22.35 -3.13 15.61
N ALA A 80 -23.24 -3.85 14.92
CA ALA A 80 -23.34 -3.83 13.47
C ALA A 80 -23.75 -2.44 12.94
N GLU A 81 -24.71 -1.78 13.58
CA GLU A 81 -25.12 -0.42 13.23
C GLU A 81 -23.98 0.58 13.46
N ASN A 82 -23.27 0.45 14.58
CA ASN A 82 -22.07 1.26 14.84
C ASN A 82 -20.98 1.04 13.78
N ALA A 83 -20.76 -0.21 13.36
CA ALA A 83 -19.80 -0.54 12.31
C ALA A 83 -20.22 0.05 10.95
N ARG A 84 -21.52 -0.01 10.62
CA ARG A 84 -22.10 0.58 9.41
C ARG A 84 -21.89 2.10 9.38
N GLN A 85 -22.22 2.79 10.47
CA GLN A 85 -22.03 4.23 10.59
C GLN A 85 -20.55 4.61 10.52
N GLY A 86 -19.66 3.84 11.16
CA GLY A 86 -18.21 4.05 11.06
C GLY A 86 -17.68 3.90 9.63
N LEU A 87 -18.15 2.89 8.90
CA LEU A 87 -17.79 2.69 7.50
C LEU A 87 -18.34 3.80 6.60
N GLU A 88 -19.56 4.26 6.84
CA GLU A 88 -20.18 5.37 6.11
C GLU A 88 -19.40 6.68 6.32
N GLN A 89 -19.02 6.99 7.56
CA GLN A 89 -18.16 8.14 7.86
C GLN A 89 -16.79 8.02 7.20
N LEU A 90 -16.18 6.83 7.19
CA LEU A 90 -14.91 6.60 6.47
C LEU A 90 -15.06 6.83 4.96
N LYS A 91 -16.15 6.34 4.36
CA LYS A 91 -16.46 6.58 2.94
C LYS A 91 -16.67 8.06 2.66
N LEU A 92 -17.41 8.78 3.51
CA LEU A 92 -17.65 10.21 3.37
C LEU A 92 -16.35 11.01 3.47
N LYS A 93 -15.45 10.68 4.42
CA LYS A 93 -14.10 11.27 4.49
C LYS A 93 -13.29 11.02 3.22
N GLN A 94 -13.33 9.80 2.68
CA GLN A 94 -12.67 9.47 1.41
C GLN A 94 -13.29 10.15 0.17
N LEU A 95 -14.60 10.46 0.22
CA LEU A 95 -15.34 11.14 -0.84
C LEU A 95 -15.23 12.67 -0.77
N ALA A 96 -14.96 13.23 0.42
CA ALA A 96 -14.66 14.65 0.63
C ALA A 96 -13.19 15.00 0.33
N ALA A 97 -12.30 14.00 0.31
CA ALA A 97 -10.89 14.12 -0.02
C ALA A 97 -10.51 14.61 -1.44
N PRO A 98 -11.36 14.65 -2.50
CA PRO A 98 -10.92 15.10 -3.82
C PRO A 98 -10.36 16.53 -3.80
N LYS A 99 -10.98 17.46 -3.08
CA LYS A 99 -10.49 18.85 -2.99
C LYS A 99 -9.17 18.96 -2.23
N GLU A 100 -9.00 18.20 -1.16
CA GLU A 100 -7.75 18.15 -0.40
C GLU A 100 -6.64 17.48 -1.21
N LEU A 101 -6.97 16.46 -1.99
CA LEU A 101 -6.03 15.74 -2.83
C LEU A 101 -5.58 16.57 -4.04
N ASP A 102 -6.52 17.28 -4.67
CA ASP A 102 -6.21 18.22 -5.74
C ASP A 102 -5.34 19.38 -5.22
N ALA A 103 -5.62 19.89 -4.02
CA ALA A 103 -4.78 20.89 -3.36
C ALA A 103 -3.38 20.36 -3.03
N ALA A 104 -3.26 19.14 -2.52
CA ALA A 104 -1.97 18.50 -2.24
C ALA A 104 -1.16 18.24 -3.52
N LEU A 105 -1.80 17.82 -4.61
CA LEU A 105 -1.12 17.65 -5.91
C LEU A 105 -0.63 19.01 -6.45
N ALA A 106 -1.42 20.08 -6.28
CA ALA A 106 -1.02 21.43 -6.68
C ALA A 106 0.14 21.96 -5.83
N GLU A 107 0.18 21.61 -4.54
CA GLU A 107 1.30 21.93 -3.66
C GLU A 107 2.59 21.21 -4.11
N ILE A 108 2.52 19.91 -4.43
CA ILE A 108 3.66 19.15 -4.98
C ILE A 108 4.15 19.78 -6.30
N GLU A 109 3.24 20.14 -7.20
CA GLU A 109 3.58 20.82 -8.46
C GLU A 109 4.38 22.10 -8.20
N ARG A 110 3.91 22.93 -7.26
CA ARG A 110 4.56 24.20 -6.91
C ARG A 110 5.92 24.00 -6.23
N GLU A 111 5.98 23.18 -5.19
CA GLU A 111 7.20 22.99 -4.39
C GLU A 111 8.33 22.35 -5.21
N LEU A 112 7.99 21.40 -6.09
CA LEU A 112 8.95 20.73 -6.96
C LEU A 112 9.17 21.43 -8.30
N ASN A 113 8.49 22.57 -8.55
CA ASN A 113 8.50 23.31 -9.82
C ASN A 113 8.24 22.41 -11.04
N LEU A 114 7.20 21.57 -10.96
CA LEU A 114 6.84 20.65 -12.03
C LEU A 114 6.20 21.40 -13.20
N PRO A 115 6.40 20.96 -14.45
CA PRO A 115 5.80 21.59 -15.63
C PRO A 115 4.29 21.36 -15.74
N ARG A 116 3.74 20.40 -14.98
CA ARG A 116 2.32 20.05 -14.91
C ARG A 116 2.01 19.33 -13.61
N LEU A 117 0.73 19.35 -13.23
CA LEU A 117 0.19 18.61 -12.10
C LEU A 117 0.57 17.10 -12.17
N PRO A 118 1.15 16.52 -11.10
CA PRO A 118 1.66 15.15 -11.12
C PRO A 118 0.53 14.13 -10.90
N LEU A 119 -0.28 13.90 -11.94
CA LEU A 119 -1.42 12.98 -11.87
C LEU A 119 -0.99 11.51 -11.77
N ARG A 120 0.19 11.14 -12.27
CA ARG A 120 0.76 9.81 -12.12
C ARG A 120 2.14 9.89 -11.50
N MET A 121 2.29 9.34 -10.30
CA MET A 121 3.57 9.30 -9.59
C MET A 121 4.05 7.86 -9.40
N GLU A 122 5.34 7.64 -9.54
CA GLU A 122 5.98 6.35 -9.26
C GLU A 122 7.05 6.55 -8.18
N ALA A 123 6.95 5.81 -7.08
CA ALA A 123 7.93 5.87 -6.00
C ALA A 123 8.73 4.57 -5.91
N TYR A 124 10.04 4.70 -5.70
CA TYR A 124 11.01 3.60 -5.71
C TYR A 124 11.74 3.51 -4.37
N ASP A 125 11.83 2.29 -3.83
CA ASP A 125 12.58 1.96 -2.62
C ASP A 125 13.47 0.73 -2.89
N ILE A 126 14.66 0.70 -2.27
CA ILE A 126 15.59 -0.42 -2.31
C ILE A 126 15.65 -1.04 -0.92
N SER A 127 15.33 -2.33 -0.82
CA SER A 127 15.45 -3.08 0.41
C SER A 127 16.58 -4.11 0.28
N ASP A 128 17.65 -3.95 1.06
CA ASP A 128 18.65 -4.99 1.23
C ASP A 128 18.22 -5.99 2.32
N ILE A 129 17.84 -7.18 1.90
CA ILE A 129 17.51 -8.27 2.82
C ILE A 129 18.79 -9.08 3.02
N GLN A 130 19.46 -8.82 4.14
CA GLN A 130 20.69 -9.48 4.62
C GLN A 130 20.77 -10.95 4.19
N GLY A 131 21.39 -11.19 3.03
CA GLY A 131 21.90 -12.49 2.60
C GLY A 131 21.12 -13.31 1.57
N LYS A 132 19.94 -12.93 1.03
CA LYS A 132 19.26 -13.82 0.04
C LYS A 132 18.66 -13.24 -1.24
N ALA A 133 18.50 -11.93 -1.40
CA ALA A 133 18.36 -11.23 -2.69
C ALA A 133 17.91 -9.79 -2.42
N ALA A 134 18.64 -8.81 -2.94
CA ALA A 134 18.17 -7.44 -2.94
C ALA A 134 16.95 -7.27 -3.86
N VAL A 135 15.99 -6.45 -3.42
CA VAL A 135 14.75 -6.20 -4.15
C VAL A 135 14.46 -4.70 -4.19
N GLY A 136 14.21 -4.18 -5.38
CA GLY A 136 13.62 -2.87 -5.57
C GLY A 136 12.10 -2.95 -5.63
N SER A 137 11.41 -2.01 -5.00
CA SER A 137 9.95 -1.90 -5.01
C SER A 137 9.52 -0.64 -5.73
N MET A 138 8.50 -0.74 -6.58
CA MET A 138 7.86 0.40 -7.23
C MET A 138 6.39 0.43 -6.85
N VAL A 139 5.99 1.53 -6.23
CA VAL A 139 4.60 1.85 -5.94
C VAL A 139 4.12 2.96 -6.87
N VAL A 140 2.82 2.95 -7.16
CA VAL A 140 2.21 3.85 -8.15
C VAL A 140 1.04 4.58 -7.52
N PHE A 141 1.00 5.90 -7.71
CA PHE A 141 -0.15 6.73 -7.40
C PHE A 141 -0.74 7.29 -8.68
N GLU A 142 -2.07 7.33 -8.75
CA GLU A 142 -2.82 7.91 -9.84
C GLU A 142 -3.90 8.83 -9.26
N LYS A 143 -3.87 10.10 -9.65
CA LYS A 143 -4.67 11.20 -9.10
C LYS A 143 -4.62 11.21 -7.58
N GLY A 144 -3.40 11.12 -7.03
CA GLY A 144 -3.13 11.09 -5.59
C GLY A 144 -3.58 9.81 -4.86
N LYS A 145 -4.14 8.80 -5.54
CA LYS A 145 -4.60 7.55 -4.92
C LYS A 145 -3.69 6.37 -5.27
N PRO A 146 -3.43 5.45 -4.34
CA PRO A 146 -2.68 4.22 -4.64
C PRO A 146 -3.30 3.41 -5.78
N LYS A 147 -2.48 3.03 -6.76
CA LYS A 147 -2.83 2.15 -7.89
C LYS A 147 -2.08 0.81 -7.76
N SER A 148 -2.48 -0.01 -6.79
CA SER A 148 -1.81 -1.27 -6.42
C SER A 148 -1.65 -2.26 -7.59
N ALA A 149 -2.60 -2.30 -8.53
CA ALA A 149 -2.51 -3.12 -9.74
C ALA A 149 -1.25 -2.83 -10.59
N HIS A 150 -0.67 -1.63 -10.47
CA HIS A 150 0.51 -1.20 -11.20
C HIS A 150 1.80 -1.34 -10.37
N TYR A 151 1.75 -1.84 -9.14
CA TYR A 151 2.93 -2.05 -8.31
C TYR A 151 3.82 -3.13 -8.90
N ARG A 152 5.13 -2.98 -8.74
CA ARG A 152 6.11 -3.92 -9.30
C ARG A 152 7.25 -4.14 -8.30
N ARG A 153 7.75 -5.37 -8.26
CA ARG A 153 8.95 -5.74 -7.52
C ARG A 153 10.03 -6.15 -8.51
N PHE A 154 11.22 -5.63 -8.33
CA PHE A 154 12.38 -5.86 -9.17
C PHE A 154 13.37 -6.69 -8.37
N ARG A 155 13.56 -7.94 -8.77
CA ARG A 155 14.71 -8.72 -8.31
C ARG A 155 15.96 -8.12 -8.95
N ILE A 156 16.91 -7.70 -8.12
CA ILE A 156 18.23 -7.24 -8.54
C ILE A 156 19.01 -8.43 -9.10
N ARG A 157 19.72 -8.24 -10.22
CA ARG A 157 20.41 -9.33 -10.93
C ARG A 157 21.90 -9.11 -11.11
N THR A 158 22.31 -7.87 -11.25
CA THR A 158 23.66 -7.52 -11.72
C THR A 158 24.58 -7.00 -10.63
N VAL A 159 24.02 -6.61 -9.48
CA VAL A 159 24.76 -6.09 -8.34
C VAL A 159 24.92 -7.19 -7.30
N SER A 160 26.16 -7.63 -7.06
CA SER A 160 26.50 -8.71 -6.13
C SER A 160 26.84 -8.22 -4.72
N THR A 161 27.13 -6.93 -4.55
CA THR A 161 27.41 -6.27 -3.27
C THR A 161 26.22 -5.44 -2.82
N ALA A 162 26.10 -5.18 -1.51
CA ALA A 162 25.08 -4.29 -0.94
C ALA A 162 25.40 -2.81 -1.29
N ASP A 163 25.17 -2.45 -2.55
CA ASP A 163 25.30 -1.09 -3.08
C ASP A 163 23.94 -0.59 -3.57
N ASP A 164 23.23 0.12 -2.70
CA ASP A 164 21.89 0.64 -2.97
C ASP A 164 21.83 1.57 -4.20
N TYR A 165 22.91 2.31 -4.49
CA TYR A 165 22.98 3.20 -5.64
C TYR A 165 23.00 2.40 -6.95
N ALA A 166 23.86 1.37 -7.01
CA ALA A 166 23.95 0.49 -8.17
C ALA A 166 22.64 -0.30 -8.38
N MET A 167 22.00 -0.73 -7.29
CA MET A 167 20.72 -1.44 -7.35
C MET A 167 19.60 -0.55 -7.87
N LEU A 168 19.50 0.69 -7.36
CA LEU A 168 18.54 1.68 -7.83
C LEU A 168 18.76 2.01 -9.31
N HIS A 169 20.02 2.16 -9.71
CA HIS A 169 20.39 2.39 -11.10
C HIS A 169 19.90 1.26 -12.02
N GLU A 170 20.13 -0.01 -11.64
CA GLU A 170 19.63 -1.18 -12.40
C GLU A 170 18.11 -1.14 -12.56
N VAL A 171 17.38 -0.86 -11.47
CA VAL A 171 15.90 -0.85 -11.45
C VAL A 171 15.36 0.22 -12.39
N LEU A 172 15.85 1.45 -12.27
CA LEU A 172 15.37 2.57 -13.08
C LEU A 172 15.76 2.41 -14.55
N LYS A 173 16.99 1.97 -14.83
CA LYS A 173 17.41 1.66 -16.20
C LYS A 173 16.49 0.61 -16.82
N ARG A 174 16.09 -0.43 -16.09
CA ARG A 174 15.15 -1.46 -16.59
C ARG A 174 13.73 -0.93 -16.75
N ARG A 175 13.24 -0.09 -15.83
CA ARG A 175 11.92 0.57 -15.91
C ARG A 175 11.80 1.44 -17.16
N PHE A 176 12.82 2.26 -17.39
CA PHE A 176 12.81 3.32 -18.39
C PHE A 176 13.51 2.92 -19.70
N LYS A 177 14.09 1.72 -19.80
CA LYS A 177 14.67 1.20 -21.07
C LYS A 177 13.73 1.32 -22.26
N ARG A 178 12.42 1.26 -22.02
CA ARG A 178 11.38 1.31 -23.05
C ARG A 178 10.89 2.73 -23.37
N PHE A 179 11.46 3.75 -22.72
CA PHE A 179 11.13 5.16 -22.95
C PHE A 179 11.52 5.60 -24.38
N SER A 180 12.64 5.09 -24.91
CA SER A 180 13.12 5.39 -26.26
C SER A 180 12.77 4.33 -27.32
N SER A 181 12.11 3.23 -26.96
CA SER A 181 11.77 2.18 -27.93
C SER A 181 10.42 2.44 -28.58
N GLU A 182 10.38 2.66 -29.90
CA GLU A 182 9.16 2.77 -30.73
C GLU A 182 8.28 1.50 -30.71
N THR A 183 8.74 0.43 -30.06
CA THR A 183 8.01 -0.83 -29.94
C THR A 183 7.02 -0.78 -28.77
N SER A 184 5.82 -0.27 -29.09
CA SER A 184 4.64 -0.23 -28.23
C SER A 184 4.17 -1.64 -27.85
N THR A 185 4.76 -2.26 -26.82
CA THR A 185 4.09 -3.39 -26.17
C THR A 185 2.94 -2.84 -25.32
N PRO A 186 1.67 -3.23 -25.56
CA PRO A 186 0.56 -2.81 -24.73
C PRO A 186 0.81 -3.20 -23.27
N GLY A 187 0.59 -2.27 -22.34
CA GLY A 187 0.67 -2.57 -20.90
C GLY A 187 1.08 -1.40 -20.03
N THR A 188 1.08 -1.64 -18.71
CA THR A 188 1.32 -0.62 -17.68
C THR A 188 2.66 0.11 -17.80
N TRP A 189 3.66 -0.50 -18.43
CA TRP A 189 5.01 0.08 -18.60
C TRP A 189 5.10 1.18 -19.67
N ALA A 190 4.13 1.23 -20.59
CA ALA A 190 4.02 2.29 -21.60
C ALA A 190 3.54 3.62 -21.00
N ILE A 191 2.95 3.58 -19.80
CA ILE A 191 2.49 4.78 -19.11
C ILE A 191 3.71 5.43 -18.45
N ILE A 192 4.05 6.63 -18.92
CA ILE A 192 5.13 7.46 -18.39
C ILE A 192 4.60 8.21 -17.16
N PRO A 193 5.29 8.20 -16.01
CA PRO A 193 4.88 8.99 -14.85
C PRO A 193 5.16 10.48 -15.05
N ASP A 194 4.39 11.31 -14.35
CA ASP A 194 4.58 12.76 -14.27
C ASP A 194 5.65 13.15 -13.24
N LEU A 195 5.92 12.26 -12.28
CA LEU A 195 6.94 12.44 -11.24
C LEU A 195 7.46 11.07 -10.78
N VAL A 196 8.78 10.97 -10.64
CA VAL A 196 9.46 9.85 -9.98
C VAL A 196 9.92 10.30 -8.60
N LEU A 197 9.58 9.52 -7.58
CA LEU A 197 10.02 9.71 -6.20
C LEU A 197 11.00 8.61 -5.81
N ILE A 198 12.10 8.98 -5.16
CA ILE A 198 13.11 8.06 -4.68
C ILE A 198 13.15 8.10 -3.15
N ASP A 199 12.99 6.96 -2.49
CA ASP A 199 13.21 6.83 -1.05
C ASP A 199 14.72 6.76 -0.79
N GLY A 200 15.33 7.92 -0.49
CA GLY A 200 16.76 8.08 -0.36
C GLY A 200 17.22 9.53 -0.46
N GLY A 201 18.46 9.77 -0.03
CA GLY A 201 19.07 11.09 -0.08
C GLY A 201 19.64 11.47 -1.46
N LYS A 202 20.44 12.52 -1.47
CA LYS A 202 21.07 13.10 -2.68
C LYS A 202 21.87 12.10 -3.52
N GLY A 203 22.51 11.11 -2.90
CA GLY A 203 23.24 10.06 -3.62
C GLY A 203 22.29 9.21 -4.48
N GLN A 204 21.14 8.81 -3.93
CA GLN A 204 20.13 8.03 -4.63
C GLN A 204 19.47 8.85 -5.74
N LEU A 205 19.23 10.14 -5.52
CA LEU A 205 18.75 11.05 -6.56
C LEU A 205 19.71 11.10 -7.76
N ASN A 206 21.02 11.25 -7.51
CA ASN A 206 22.02 11.29 -8.58
C ASN A 206 22.09 9.96 -9.34
N ALA A 207 22.02 8.82 -8.65
CA ALA A 207 21.96 7.51 -9.28
C ALA A 207 20.72 7.37 -10.18
N ALA A 208 19.57 7.86 -9.72
CA ALA A 208 18.32 7.86 -10.48
C ALA A 208 18.42 8.72 -11.75
N LEU A 209 18.93 9.95 -11.63
CA LEU A 209 19.13 10.86 -12.77
C LEU A 209 20.08 10.25 -13.81
N SER A 210 21.18 9.65 -13.37
CA SER A 210 22.14 8.97 -14.27
C SER A 210 21.46 7.81 -15.01
N ALA A 211 20.74 6.94 -14.30
CA ALA A 211 20.09 5.76 -14.87
C ALA A 211 19.01 6.14 -15.90
N MET A 212 18.20 7.15 -15.58
CA MET A 212 17.15 7.65 -16.47
C MET A 212 17.74 8.39 -17.67
N GLY A 213 18.85 9.10 -17.49
CA GLY A 213 19.55 9.76 -18.58
C GLY A 213 20.14 8.79 -19.61
N GLU A 214 20.72 7.67 -19.16
CA GLU A 214 21.25 6.63 -20.05
C GLU A 214 20.20 6.02 -21.00
N VAL A 215 18.92 6.12 -20.65
CA VAL A 215 17.80 5.59 -21.44
C VAL A 215 16.91 6.69 -22.01
N GLY A 216 17.40 7.94 -22.06
CA GLY A 216 16.72 9.06 -22.70
C GLY A 216 15.54 9.65 -21.92
N ALA A 217 15.29 9.22 -20.69
CA ALA A 217 14.14 9.63 -19.88
C ALA A 217 14.37 10.94 -19.09
N PHE A 218 15.09 11.91 -19.68
CA PHE A 218 15.46 13.17 -19.03
C PHE A 218 14.27 14.11 -18.76
N SER A 219 13.18 13.94 -19.50
CA SER A 219 12.01 14.82 -19.42
C SER A 219 11.08 14.49 -18.24
N VAL A 220 11.31 13.36 -17.56
CA VAL A 220 10.50 12.95 -16.41
C VAL A 220 11.10 13.57 -15.14
N PRO A 221 10.36 14.42 -14.41
CA PRO A 221 10.83 14.97 -13.14
C PRO A 221 11.13 13.88 -12.12
N VAL A 222 12.20 14.09 -11.34
CA VAL A 222 12.64 13.18 -10.27
C VAL A 222 12.88 13.99 -9.00
N ALA A 223 12.37 13.53 -7.86
CA ALA A 223 12.70 14.05 -6.53
C ALA A 223 13.05 12.90 -5.59
N SER A 224 13.79 13.18 -4.51
CA SER A 224 14.10 12.19 -3.49
C SER A 224 13.79 12.68 -2.08
N LEU A 225 13.45 11.75 -1.19
CA LEU A 225 13.11 12.02 0.20
C LEU A 225 14.11 11.33 1.13
N ALA A 226 14.80 12.09 1.97
CA ALA A 226 15.77 11.53 2.93
C ALA A 226 15.09 11.10 4.24
N LYS A 227 15.41 9.88 4.70
CA LYS A 227 14.78 9.23 5.87
C LYS A 227 15.05 9.88 7.23
N GLU A 228 16.12 10.64 7.40
CA GLU A 228 16.49 11.16 8.73
C GLU A 228 15.76 12.45 9.12
N ASN A 229 15.35 13.28 8.13
CA ASN A 229 14.71 14.59 8.38
C ASN A 229 13.52 14.91 7.43
N GLU A 230 13.04 13.95 6.63
CA GLU A 230 12.02 14.17 5.57
C GLU A 230 12.40 15.28 4.56
N GLU A 231 13.70 15.52 4.38
CA GLU A 231 14.23 16.53 3.46
C GLU A 231 13.99 16.15 2.00
N ILE A 232 13.51 17.12 1.21
CA ILE A 232 13.20 16.96 -0.20
C ILE A 232 14.38 17.44 -1.05
N PHE A 233 14.92 16.56 -1.90
CA PHE A 233 15.96 16.93 -2.84
C PHE A 233 15.40 16.97 -4.26
N ILE A 234 15.60 18.10 -4.94
CA ILE A 234 15.30 18.28 -6.36
C ILE A 234 16.57 18.54 -7.17
N PRO A 235 16.62 18.16 -8.46
CA PRO A 235 17.77 18.39 -9.31
C PRO A 235 18.15 19.88 -9.34
N ARG A 236 19.46 20.16 -9.30
CA ARG A 236 20.04 21.52 -9.40
C ARG A 236 19.75 22.46 -8.22
N ARG A 237 19.17 21.98 -7.12
CA ARG A 237 19.09 22.72 -5.85
C ARG A 237 20.16 22.19 -4.88
N ALA A 238 20.91 23.11 -4.27
CA ALA A 238 22.06 22.74 -3.44
C ALA A 238 21.65 22.27 -2.03
N GLU A 239 20.56 22.85 -1.51
CA GLU A 239 19.98 22.61 -0.19
C GLU A 239 18.51 22.18 -0.34
N PRO A 240 17.98 21.35 0.57
CA PRO A 240 16.60 20.84 0.52
C PRO A 240 15.52 21.94 0.55
#